data_AF-A0A5C4Y5L8-F1
#
_entry.id   AF-A0A5C4Y5L8-F1
#
_cell.length_a   1.000
_cell.length_b   1.000
_cell.length_c   1.000
_cell.angle_alpha   90.00
_cell.angle_beta   90.00
_cell.angle_gamma   90.00
#
_symmetry.space_group_name_H-M   'P 1'
#
loop_
_entity.id
_entity.type
_entity.pdbx_description
1 polymer ?
#
loop_
_entity_poly.entity_id
_entity_poly.type
_entity_poly.pdbx_seq_one_letter_code
_entity_poly.pdbx_strand_id
1 'polypeptide(L)'
;MSDPNVKTDKGTRGHELDIHVTFTHPLPEAQALAALLVLDGFRVELYRPHPAPTRPPSESVPQPEVTPDIPSARLTGPLRDPEAVRAGLSALLGKDARYVEVGVRGFLRSTTGQTDWMPWKLNKVLKRAEAGKVGFEEAVRYVLE
;
A
#
# COMPACT_ATOMS: atom_id res chain seq x y z
N MET A 1 -6.01 32.07 39.50
CA MET A 1 -6.78 31.45 38.41
C MET A 1 -5.78 30.62 37.61
N SER A 2 -5.84 29.30 37.73
CA SER A 2 -4.90 28.41 37.04
C SER A 2 -5.56 27.95 35.74
N ASP A 3 -4.96 28.28 34.60
CA ASP A 3 -5.45 27.83 33.30
C ASP A 3 -5.47 26.30 33.22
N PRO A 4 -6.54 25.69 32.66
CA PRO A 4 -6.57 24.25 32.43
C PRO A 4 -5.52 23.93 31.35
N ASN A 5 -4.50 23.17 31.74
CA ASN A 5 -3.49 22.63 30.84
C ASN A 5 -4.16 21.62 29.88
N VAL A 6 -4.65 22.11 28.73
CA VAL A 6 -5.21 21.27 27.67
C VAL A 6 -4.07 20.47 27.06
N LYS A 7 -3.89 19.24 27.56
CA LYS A 7 -2.90 18.30 27.04
C LYS A 7 -3.37 17.83 25.66
N THR A 8 -2.87 18.44 24.60
CA THR A 8 -3.14 17.96 23.23
C THR A 8 -2.39 16.65 23.03
N ASP A 9 -3.10 15.55 22.81
CA ASP A 9 -2.47 14.29 22.45
C ASP A 9 -1.80 14.45 21.09
N LYS A 10 -0.48 14.26 21.06
CA LYS A 10 0.32 14.45 19.85
C LYS A 10 0.27 13.17 19.01
N GLY A 11 0.03 13.32 17.70
CA GLY A 11 0.20 12.23 16.74
C GLY A 11 1.63 11.70 16.71
N THR A 12 1.80 10.45 16.29
CA THR A 12 3.10 9.77 16.21
C THR A 12 3.64 9.84 14.80
N ARG A 13 4.91 10.24 14.65
CA ARG A 13 5.64 10.17 13.38
C ARG A 13 6.40 8.86 13.29
N GLY A 14 6.52 8.32 12.08
CA GLY A 14 7.30 7.11 11.85
C GLY A 14 7.53 6.84 10.38
N HIS A 15 8.16 5.70 10.12
CA HIS A 15 8.38 5.16 8.80
C HIS A 15 7.88 3.72 8.76
N GLU A 16 7.22 3.33 7.68
CA GLU A 16 6.87 1.94 7.44
C GLU A 16 7.01 1.62 5.95
N LEU A 17 7.14 0.35 5.63
CA LEU A 17 7.15 -0.11 4.26
C LEU A 17 5.76 0.13 3.67
N ASP A 18 5.72 0.73 2.49
CA ASP A 18 4.51 0.99 1.70
C ASP A 18 4.71 0.31 0.34
N ILE A 19 3.92 -0.73 0.06
CA ILE A 19 3.96 -1.52 -1.17
C ILE A 19 2.63 -1.37 -1.89
N HIS A 20 2.63 -0.92 -3.14
CA HIS A 20 1.46 -0.88 -4.00
C HIS A 20 1.66 -1.89 -5.13
N VAL A 21 0.76 -2.85 -5.20
CA VAL A 21 0.79 -3.92 -6.20
C VAL A 21 -0.33 -3.66 -7.18
N THR A 22 0.00 -3.56 -8.46
CA THR A 22 -0.98 -3.61 -9.55
C THR A 22 -0.93 -4.98 -10.19
N PHE A 23 -2.05 -5.71 -10.18
CA PHE A 23 -2.09 -7.06 -10.73
C PHE A 23 -2.04 -7.06 -12.27
N THR A 24 -1.56 -8.14 -12.86
CA THR A 24 -1.50 -8.31 -14.33
C THR A 24 -2.88 -8.23 -14.97
N HIS A 25 -3.86 -8.84 -14.30
CA HIS A 25 -5.29 -8.71 -14.57
C HIS A 25 -6.00 -8.56 -13.21
N PRO A 26 -7.18 -7.92 -13.15
CA PRO A 26 -7.98 -7.93 -11.93
C PRO A 26 -8.21 -9.36 -11.44
N LEU A 27 -8.07 -9.58 -10.14
CA LEU A 27 -8.18 -10.91 -9.52
C LEU A 27 -9.41 -10.99 -8.61
N PRO A 28 -10.09 -12.14 -8.52
CA PRO A 28 -11.06 -12.38 -7.47
C PRO A 28 -10.42 -12.16 -6.09
N GLU A 29 -11.17 -11.64 -5.12
CA GLU A 29 -10.66 -11.25 -3.80
C GLU A 29 -9.82 -12.35 -3.11
N ALA A 30 -10.31 -13.60 -3.12
CA ALA A 30 -9.58 -14.72 -2.54
C ALA A 30 -8.22 -14.98 -3.24
N GLN A 31 -8.16 -14.81 -4.56
CA GLN A 31 -6.93 -14.98 -5.34
C GLN A 31 -5.97 -13.80 -5.12
N ALA A 32 -6.49 -12.57 -5.02
CA ALA A 32 -5.70 -11.40 -4.68
C ALA A 32 -5.03 -11.57 -3.31
N LEU A 33 -5.77 -11.99 -2.28
CA LEU A 33 -5.21 -12.27 -0.96
C LEU A 33 -4.17 -13.39 -1.00
N ALA A 34 -4.44 -14.49 -1.72
CA ALA A 34 -3.50 -15.60 -1.86
C ALA A 34 -2.19 -15.18 -2.54
N ALA A 35 -2.26 -14.35 -3.59
CA ALA A 35 -1.08 -13.83 -4.28
C ALA A 35 -0.19 -13.00 -3.34
N LEU A 36 -0.80 -12.26 -2.41
CA LEU A 36 -0.08 -11.38 -1.48
C LEU A 36 0.56 -12.09 -0.28
N LEU A 37 0.29 -13.39 -0.06
CA LEU A 37 0.87 -14.16 1.05
C LEU A 37 2.40 -14.29 0.96
N VAL A 38 2.99 -14.08 -0.21
CA VAL A 38 4.47 -14.03 -0.37
C VAL A 38 5.10 -12.81 0.31
N LEU A 39 4.28 -11.84 0.73
CA LEU A 39 4.64 -10.70 1.56
C LEU A 39 3.89 -10.80 2.90
N ASP A 40 4.26 -11.78 3.72
CA ASP A 40 3.63 -12.01 5.02
C ASP A 40 3.96 -10.89 6.04
N GLY A 41 3.08 -10.71 7.02
CA GLY A 41 3.28 -9.78 8.14
C GLY A 41 2.95 -8.32 7.84
N PHE A 42 2.40 -8.01 6.66
CA PHE A 42 1.91 -6.68 6.31
C PHE A 42 0.39 -6.59 6.40
N ARG A 43 -0.13 -5.40 6.72
CA ARG A 43 -1.55 -5.10 6.60
C ARG A 43 -1.89 -4.94 5.13
N VAL A 44 -2.84 -5.73 4.65
CA VAL A 44 -3.35 -5.68 3.28
C VAL A 44 -4.61 -4.81 3.20
N GLU A 45 -4.63 -3.92 2.23
CA GLU A 45 -5.79 -3.13 1.81
C GLU A 45 -6.03 -3.41 0.32
N LEU A 46 -7.20 -3.96 -0.02
CA LEU A 46 -7.58 -4.25 -1.40
C LEU A 46 -8.33 -3.06 -1.99
N TYR A 47 -7.89 -2.58 -3.16
CA TYR A 47 -8.55 -1.47 -3.85
C TYR A 47 -9.65 -1.99 -4.75
N ARG A 48 -10.89 -1.92 -4.25
CA ARG A 48 -12.07 -2.25 -5.03
C ARG A 48 -12.42 -1.11 -5.99
N PRO A 49 -12.74 -1.40 -7.26
CA PRO A 49 -13.29 -0.40 -8.17
C PRO A 49 -14.56 0.23 -7.57
N HIS A 50 -14.68 1.55 -7.67
CA HIS A 50 -15.90 2.22 -7.25
C HIS A 50 -17.05 1.83 -8.19
N PRO A 51 -18.22 1.38 -7.69
CA PRO A 51 -19.31 0.88 -8.54
C PRO A 51 -19.99 1.95 -9.40
N ALA A 52 -19.86 3.24 -9.06
CA ALA A 52 -20.45 4.35 -9.81
C ALA A 52 -19.56 5.62 -9.78
N PRO A 53 -18.38 5.62 -10.44
CA PRO A 53 -17.35 6.66 -10.25
C PRO A 53 -17.73 8.05 -10.79
N THR A 54 -18.71 8.11 -11.70
CA THR A 54 -19.20 9.36 -12.30
C THR A 54 -20.52 9.85 -11.70
N ARG A 55 -21.07 9.12 -10.72
CA ARG A 55 -22.36 9.44 -10.13
C ARG A 55 -22.24 10.57 -9.09
N PRO A 56 -23.20 11.50 -9.02
CA PRO A 56 -23.20 12.53 -7.98
C PRO A 56 -23.28 11.91 -6.57
N PRO A 57 -22.61 12.48 -5.56
CA PRO A 57 -22.65 11.98 -4.17
C PRO A 57 -24.05 11.95 -3.55
N SER A 58 -24.98 12.73 -4.09
CA SER A 58 -26.38 12.82 -3.62
C SER A 58 -27.25 11.63 -4.05
N GLU A 59 -26.78 10.79 -4.97
CA GLU A 59 -27.53 9.64 -5.46
C GLU A 59 -27.06 8.35 -4.80
N SER A 60 -28.01 7.51 -4.38
CA SER A 60 -27.71 6.19 -3.83
C SER A 60 -26.93 5.34 -4.84
N VAL A 61 -25.80 4.80 -4.39
CA VAL A 61 -25.00 3.85 -5.16
C VAL A 61 -25.72 2.50 -5.15
N PRO A 62 -26.02 1.88 -6.31
CA PRO A 62 -26.65 0.57 -6.35
C PRO A 62 -25.65 -0.44 -5.80
N GLN A 63 -26.13 -1.37 -4.98
CA GLN A 63 -25.28 -2.46 -4.53
C GLN A 63 -25.06 -3.40 -5.74
N PRO A 64 -23.81 -3.64 -6.15
CA PRO A 64 -23.55 -4.46 -7.32
C PRO A 64 -23.96 -5.92 -7.05
N GLU A 65 -24.61 -6.56 -8.02
CA GLU A 65 -25.03 -7.96 -7.93
C GLU A 65 -23.84 -8.93 -7.92
N VAL A 66 -22.71 -8.51 -8.50
CA VAL A 66 -21.45 -9.26 -8.55
C VAL A 66 -20.36 -8.41 -7.89
N THR A 67 -19.57 -9.04 -7.02
CA THR A 67 -18.40 -8.36 -6.43
C THR A 67 -17.34 -8.18 -7.52
N PRO A 68 -16.91 -6.95 -7.82
CA PRO A 68 -15.93 -6.71 -8.86
C PRO A 68 -14.56 -7.27 -8.45
N ASP A 69 -13.80 -7.74 -9.44
CA ASP A 69 -12.42 -8.18 -9.24
C ASP A 69 -11.52 -7.02 -8.81
N ILE A 70 -10.44 -7.39 -8.12
CA ILE A 70 -9.48 -6.48 -7.49
C ILE A 70 -8.34 -6.17 -8.46
N PRO A 71 -8.20 -4.93 -8.97
CA PRO A 71 -7.10 -4.55 -9.84
C PRO A 71 -5.76 -4.33 -9.11
N SER A 72 -5.81 -3.92 -7.84
CA SER A 72 -4.62 -3.55 -7.08
C SER A 72 -4.82 -3.66 -5.56
N ALA A 73 -3.70 -3.68 -4.85
CA ALA A 73 -3.68 -3.75 -3.39
C ALA A 73 -2.52 -2.92 -2.83
N ARG A 74 -2.66 -2.51 -1.58
CA ARG A 74 -1.63 -1.85 -0.79
C ARG A 74 -1.26 -2.71 0.41
N LEU A 75 0.03 -2.88 0.66
CA LEU A 75 0.57 -3.54 1.83
C LEU A 75 1.39 -2.55 2.63
N THR A 76 1.14 -2.49 3.94
CA THR A 76 1.79 -1.54 4.84
C THR A 76 2.22 -2.21 6.13
N GLY A 77 3.39 -1.85 6.64
CA GLY A 77 3.91 -2.39 7.90
C GLY A 77 5.42 -2.24 8.07
N PRO A 78 5.98 -2.65 9.21
CA PRO A 78 7.40 -2.48 9.48
C PRO A 78 8.25 -3.30 8.50
N LEU A 79 9.36 -2.73 8.03
CA LEU A 79 10.38 -3.48 7.30
C LEU A 79 11.10 -4.41 8.29
N ARG A 80 10.78 -5.71 8.25
CA ARG A 80 11.39 -6.73 9.14
C ARG A 80 12.63 -7.36 8.53
N ASP A 81 12.48 -7.92 7.34
CA ASP A 81 13.54 -8.61 6.60
C ASP A 81 13.58 -8.09 5.15
N PRO A 82 14.59 -7.27 4.79
CA PRO A 82 14.75 -6.76 3.45
C PRO A 82 14.87 -7.83 2.36
N GLU A 83 15.55 -8.95 2.64
CA GLU A 83 15.78 -10.00 1.65
C GLU A 83 14.52 -10.81 1.40
N ALA A 84 13.75 -11.13 2.45
CA ALA A 84 12.44 -11.74 2.31
C ALA A 84 11.48 -10.85 1.49
N VAL A 85 11.50 -9.53 1.71
CA VAL A 85 10.70 -8.59 0.90
C VAL A 85 11.15 -8.59 -0.56
N ARG A 86 12.45 -8.53 -0.86
CA ARG A 86 12.95 -8.62 -2.26
C ARG A 86 12.51 -9.93 -2.92
N ALA A 87 12.57 -11.04 -2.20
CA ALA A 87 12.13 -12.34 -2.70
C ALA A 87 10.62 -12.34 -2.99
N GLY A 88 9.79 -11.81 -2.07
CA GLY A 88 8.35 -11.68 -2.26
C GLY A 88 7.97 -10.77 -3.43
N LEU A 89 8.66 -9.64 -3.60
CA LEU A 89 8.51 -8.75 -4.76
C LEU A 89 8.84 -9.46 -6.07
N SER A 90 9.94 -10.23 -6.09
CA SER A 90 10.36 -11.02 -7.26
C SER A 90 9.32 -12.09 -7.61
N ALA A 91 8.76 -12.79 -6.61
CA ALA A 91 7.73 -13.80 -6.81
C ALA A 91 6.44 -13.20 -7.38
N LEU A 92 5.97 -12.07 -6.82
CA LEU A 92 4.80 -11.33 -7.33
C LEU A 92 5.01 -10.89 -8.78
N LEU A 93 6.14 -10.24 -9.07
CA LEU A 93 6.47 -9.75 -10.41
C LEU A 93 6.76 -10.88 -11.41
N GLY A 94 7.03 -12.10 -10.95
CA GLY A 94 7.18 -13.27 -11.81
C GLY A 94 5.85 -13.84 -12.30
N LYS A 95 4.72 -13.48 -11.68
CA LYS A 95 3.44 -14.17 -11.90
C LYS A 95 2.24 -13.22 -11.87
N ASP A 96 1.90 -12.69 -10.70
CA ASP A 96 0.59 -12.10 -10.46
C ASP A 96 0.57 -10.56 -10.62
N ALA A 97 1.71 -9.88 -10.49
CA ALA A 97 1.82 -8.42 -10.55
C ALA A 97 2.32 -7.89 -11.91
N ARG A 98 1.71 -6.81 -12.41
CA ARG A 98 2.16 -6.05 -13.59
C ARG A 98 3.29 -5.09 -13.25
N TYR A 99 3.18 -4.38 -12.15
CA TYR A 99 4.24 -3.55 -11.61
C TYR A 99 3.99 -3.38 -10.12
N VAL A 100 5.06 -3.03 -9.39
CA VAL A 100 5.00 -2.81 -7.95
C VAL A 100 5.71 -1.52 -7.61
N GLU A 101 5.08 -0.67 -6.83
CA GLU A 101 5.74 0.46 -6.17
C GLU A 101 6.08 0.07 -4.74
N VAL A 102 7.31 0.30 -4.29
CA VAL A 102 7.74 -0.06 -2.94
C VAL A 102 8.70 0.98 -2.38
N GLY A 103 8.57 1.30 -1.09
CA GLY A 103 9.52 2.16 -0.40
C GLY A 103 9.23 2.28 1.09
N VAL A 104 10.22 2.77 1.85
CA VAL A 104 10.02 3.12 3.26
C VAL A 104 9.44 4.53 3.30
N ARG A 105 8.15 4.65 3.61
CA ARG A 105 7.42 5.91 3.56
C ARG A 105 7.23 6.50 4.95
N GLY A 106 7.48 7.80 5.07
CA GLY A 106 7.15 8.54 6.29
C GLY A 106 5.65 8.67 6.48
N PHE A 107 5.18 8.65 7.72
CA PHE A 107 3.80 8.91 8.07
C PHE A 107 3.68 9.78 9.33
N LEU A 108 2.52 10.42 9.45
CA LEU A 108 2.00 11.01 10.68
C LEU A 108 0.70 10.28 11.03
N ARG A 109 0.70 9.58 12.17
CA ARG A 109 -0.47 8.85 12.66
C ARG A 109 -1.15 9.67 13.75
N SER A 110 -2.40 10.05 13.52
CA SER A 110 -3.22 10.74 14.52
C SER A 110 -3.52 9.81 15.69
N THR A 111 -3.97 10.40 16.80
CA THR A 111 -4.45 9.67 17.98
C THR A 111 -5.75 8.92 17.70
N THR A 112 -6.50 9.33 16.66
CA THR A 112 -7.70 8.65 16.15
C THR A 112 -7.38 7.54 15.15
N GLY A 113 -6.09 7.27 14.87
CA GLY A 113 -5.64 6.18 14.00
C GLY A 113 -5.55 6.54 12.50
N GLN A 114 -5.96 7.75 12.11
CA GLN A 114 -5.78 8.24 10.74
C GLN A 114 -4.28 8.35 10.43
N THR A 115 -3.88 7.89 9.23
CA THR A 115 -2.48 7.92 8.79
C THR A 115 -2.34 8.86 7.61
N ASP A 116 -1.66 9.97 7.83
CA ASP A 116 -1.28 10.91 6.77
C ASP A 116 0.11 10.55 6.27
N TRP A 117 0.19 10.19 4.99
CA TRP A 117 1.43 9.73 4.38
C TRP A 117 2.24 10.90 3.84
N MET A 118 3.53 10.93 4.20
CA MET A 118 4.44 11.96 3.74
C MET A 118 4.74 11.79 2.24
N PRO A 119 5.04 12.88 1.52
CA PRO A 119 5.42 12.80 0.12
C PRO A 119 6.75 12.05 -0.05
N TRP A 120 6.89 11.38 -1.18
CA TRP A 120 8.17 10.79 -1.60
C TRP A 120 9.16 11.91 -1.96
N LYS A 121 10.43 11.74 -1.61
CA LYS A 121 11.51 12.65 -2.01
C LYS A 121 12.05 12.31 -3.40
N LEU A 122 12.06 11.02 -3.75
CA LEU A 122 12.65 10.53 -4.99
C LEU A 122 11.90 9.30 -5.50
N ASN A 123 11.84 9.15 -6.82
CA ASN A 123 11.41 7.94 -7.49
C ASN A 123 12.61 7.31 -8.21
N LYS A 124 12.79 6.00 -8.07
CA LYS A 124 13.76 5.19 -8.83
C LYS A 124 13.00 4.12 -9.61
N VAL A 125 13.11 4.14 -10.93
CA VAL A 125 12.52 3.09 -11.78
C VAL A 125 13.55 1.98 -11.95
N LEU A 126 13.14 0.75 -11.70
CA LEU A 126 13.94 -0.45 -11.90
C LEU A 126 13.16 -1.42 -12.79
N LYS A 127 13.89 -2.26 -13.53
CA LYS A 127 13.23 -3.33 -14.26
C LYS A 127 12.63 -4.33 -13.27
N ARG A 128 11.56 -5.00 -13.66
CA ARG A 128 10.93 -6.08 -12.86
C ARG A 128 11.93 -7.14 -12.36
N ALA A 129 12.87 -7.55 -13.22
CA ALA A 129 13.91 -8.53 -12.90
C ALA A 129 14.97 -8.01 -11.89
N GLU A 130 14.92 -6.73 -11.54
CA GLU A 130 15.86 -6.06 -10.65
C GLU A 130 15.28 -5.76 -9.27
N ALA A 131 14.22 -6.46 -8.85
CA ALA A 131 13.65 -6.36 -7.50
C ALA A 131 14.73 -6.53 -6.39
N GLY A 132 15.78 -7.30 -6.65
CA GLY A 132 16.94 -7.43 -5.78
C GLY A 132 17.71 -6.12 -5.51
N LYS A 133 17.52 -5.05 -6.31
CA LYS A 133 18.21 -3.75 -6.18
C LYS A 133 17.45 -2.70 -5.35
N VAL A 134 16.29 -3.03 -4.78
CA VAL A 134 15.47 -2.10 -3.97
C VAL A 134 16.18 -1.66 -2.69
N GLY A 135 16.65 -0.42 -2.58
CA GLY A 135 17.48 -0.01 -1.44
C GLY A 135 16.75 0.13 -0.09
N PHE A 136 15.42 0.26 -0.07
CA PHE A 136 14.61 0.58 1.12
C PHE A 136 15.03 1.88 1.84
N GLU A 137 15.56 2.84 1.10
CA GLU A 137 15.92 4.16 1.59
C GLU A 137 14.65 4.95 1.99
N GLU A 138 14.73 5.72 3.07
CA GLU A 138 13.60 6.54 3.53
C GLU A 138 13.15 7.55 2.48
N ALA A 139 11.84 7.62 2.26
CA ALA A 139 11.19 8.49 1.30
C ALA A 139 11.66 8.32 -0.16
N VAL A 140 12.26 7.17 -0.50
CA VAL A 140 12.54 6.76 -1.88
C VAL A 140 11.55 5.70 -2.30
N ARG A 141 10.80 5.98 -3.37
CA ARG A 141 9.89 5.03 -4.00
C ARG A 141 10.59 4.34 -5.17
N TYR A 142 10.62 3.01 -5.14
CA TYR A 142 11.07 2.20 -6.26
C TYR A 142 9.86 1.75 -7.05
N VAL A 143 9.87 1.97 -8.37
CA VAL A 143 8.83 1.49 -9.29
C VAL A 143 9.43 0.35 -10.09
N LEU A 144 8.87 -0.85 -9.94
CA LEU A 144 9.33 -2.08 -10.57
C LEU A 144 8.41 -2.40 -11.75
N GLU A 145 8.82 -2.02 -12.97
CA GLU A 145 8.02 -2.14 -14.21
C GLU A 145 8.81 -2.70 -15.41
#